data_AF-A0A2S6QZH7-F1
#
_entry.id   AF-A0A2S6QZH7-F1
#
_cell.length_a   1.000
_cell.length_b   1.000
_cell.length_c   1.000
_cell.angle_alpha   90.00
_cell.angle_beta   90.00
_cell.angle_gamma   90.00
#
_symmetry.space_group_name_H-M   'P 1'
#
loop_
_entity.id
_entity.type
_entity.pdbx_description
1 polymer ?
#
loop_
_entity_poly.entity_id
_entity_poly.type
_entity_poly.pdbx_seq_one_letter_code
_entity_poly.pdbx_strand_id
1 'polypeptide(L)'
;AFSVALPAHLAEIEAIANNPEEPTFENTISALELAGELLTRASDIFWNLVGANTNDTLQELERKLSPELSRHHSAIMMNRSLFGRIDALYRNRESLGLDAEASRVLELKWKSFVRSGAKLNESDQTQLAAINERLATLGTAFSQNVLADERDYALVLETNEDLAGLP
;
A
#
# COMPACT_ATOMS: atom_id res chain seq x y z
N ALA A 1 12.01 12.17 -3.43
CA ALA A 1 11.77 10.78 -3.88
C ALA A 1 10.28 10.55 -4.14
N PHE A 2 9.41 10.55 -3.12
CA PHE A 2 7.96 10.33 -3.28
C PHE A 2 7.28 11.25 -4.30
N SER A 3 7.60 12.55 -4.31
CA SER A 3 7.08 13.52 -5.28
C SER A 3 7.39 13.20 -6.75
N VAL A 4 8.40 12.36 -7.01
CA VAL A 4 8.76 11.87 -8.35
C VAL A 4 8.24 10.45 -8.56
N ALA A 5 8.33 9.61 -7.53
CA ALA A 5 7.96 8.20 -7.59
C ALA A 5 6.46 7.96 -7.76
N LEU A 6 5.62 8.75 -7.09
CA LEU A 6 4.16 8.65 -7.20
C LEU A 6 3.66 8.93 -8.63
N PRO A 7 3.99 10.07 -9.27
CA PRO A 7 3.55 10.32 -10.65
C PRO A 7 4.20 9.35 -11.65
N ALA A 8 5.44 8.92 -11.44
CA ALA A 8 6.07 7.91 -12.29
C ALA A 8 5.33 6.58 -12.25
N HIS A 9 4.99 6.10 -11.05
CA HIS A 9 4.21 4.87 -10.89
C HIS A 9 2.80 5.01 -11.50
N LEU A 10 2.10 6.14 -11.32
CA LEU A 10 0.82 6.35 -12.00
C LEU A 10 0.96 6.29 -13.53
N ALA A 11 2.02 6.84 -14.10
CA ALA A 11 2.25 6.78 -15.54
C ALA A 11 2.48 5.34 -16.05
N GLU A 12 3.22 4.53 -15.30
CA GLU A 12 3.39 3.09 -15.60
C GLU A 12 2.05 2.35 -15.55
N ILE A 13 1.23 2.63 -14.54
CA ILE A 13 -0.11 2.05 -14.41
C ILE A 13 -1.02 2.47 -15.56
N GLU A 14 -1.02 3.74 -15.96
CA GLU A 14 -1.81 4.23 -17.09
C GLU A 14 -1.35 3.60 -18.41
N ALA A 15 -0.05 3.36 -18.60
CA ALA A 15 0.46 2.65 -19.77
C ALA A 15 -0.07 1.21 -19.85
N ILE A 16 -0.15 0.51 -18.71
CA ILE A 16 -0.73 -0.84 -18.64
C ILE A 16 -2.24 -0.79 -18.88
N ALA A 17 -2.95 0.11 -18.20
CA ALA A 17 -4.40 0.24 -18.25
C ALA A 17 -4.90 0.57 -19.66
N ASN A 18 -4.14 1.38 -20.41
CA ASN A 18 -4.50 1.87 -21.73
C ASN A 18 -3.75 1.18 -22.88
N ASN A 19 -3.06 0.05 -22.63
CA ASN A 19 -2.42 -0.72 -23.69
C ASN A 19 -3.49 -1.20 -24.70
N PRO A 20 -3.37 -0.86 -26.00
CA PRO A 20 -4.39 -1.20 -27.00
C PRO A 20 -4.43 -2.69 -27.36
N GLU A 21 -3.39 -3.46 -27.02
CA GLU A 21 -3.37 -4.90 -27.22
C GLU A 21 -4.30 -5.62 -26.24
N GLU A 22 -4.87 -6.74 -26.69
CA GLU A 22 -5.63 -7.67 -25.84
C GLU A 22 -4.81 -8.03 -24.59
N PRO A 23 -5.45 -8.13 -23.41
CA PRO A 23 -4.74 -8.38 -22.17
C PRO A 23 -4.11 -9.78 -22.19
N THR A 24 -2.80 -9.83 -21.93
CA THR A 24 -2.05 -11.06 -21.67
C THR A 24 -1.51 -11.03 -20.24
N PHE A 25 -1.03 -12.17 -19.75
CA PHE A 25 -0.39 -12.23 -18.44
C PHE A 25 0.81 -11.27 -18.37
N GLU A 26 1.62 -11.21 -19.43
CA GLU A 26 2.83 -10.39 -19.52
C GLU A 26 2.51 -8.89 -19.57
N ASN A 27 1.61 -8.48 -20.48
CA ASN A 27 1.32 -7.07 -20.70
C ASN A 27 0.42 -6.43 -19.62
N THR A 28 -0.07 -7.24 -18.68
CA THR A 28 -0.95 -6.79 -17.60
C THR A 28 -0.43 -7.22 -16.23
N ILE A 29 -0.35 -8.52 -15.93
CA ILE A 29 0.03 -8.99 -14.59
C ILE A 29 1.53 -8.83 -14.35
N SER A 30 2.39 -9.33 -15.24
CA SER A 30 3.84 -9.16 -15.09
C SER A 30 4.24 -7.68 -15.14
N ALA A 31 3.64 -6.91 -16.05
CA ALA A 31 3.85 -5.47 -16.10
C ALA A 31 3.46 -4.77 -14.78
N LEU A 32 2.36 -5.18 -14.15
CA LEU A 32 1.95 -4.66 -12.84
C LEU A 32 2.89 -5.05 -11.70
N GLU A 33 3.44 -6.28 -11.71
CA GLU A 33 4.41 -6.71 -10.70
C GLU A 33 5.74 -5.96 -10.81
N LEU A 34 6.09 -5.47 -12.01
CA LEU A 34 7.31 -4.70 -12.27
C LEU A 34 7.13 -3.19 -12.09
N ALA A 35 5.89 -2.70 -12.11
CA ALA A 35 5.59 -1.28 -11.95
C ALA A 35 5.91 -0.79 -10.53
N GLY A 36 6.26 0.49 -10.41
CA GLY A 36 6.43 1.17 -9.14
C GLY A 36 7.76 0.92 -8.45
N GLU A 37 8.78 0.36 -9.12
CA GLU A 37 10.09 0.05 -8.51
C GLU A 37 10.68 1.26 -7.74
N LEU A 38 10.61 2.46 -8.33
CA LEU A 38 11.10 3.68 -7.68
C LEU A 38 10.32 4.02 -6.41
N LEU A 39 9.00 3.80 -6.41
CA LEU A 39 8.15 4.01 -5.24
C LEU A 39 8.43 2.95 -4.17
N THR A 40 8.57 1.68 -4.55
CA THR A 40 8.92 0.58 -3.65
C THR A 40 10.23 0.87 -2.94
N ARG A 41 11.30 1.21 -3.67
CA ARG A 41 12.60 1.54 -3.07
C ARG A 41 12.54 2.71 -2.09
N ALA A 42 11.80 3.78 -2.43
CA ALA A 42 11.63 4.92 -1.52
C ALA A 42 10.82 4.53 -0.27
N SER A 43 9.79 3.71 -0.45
CA SER A 43 8.91 3.23 0.62
C SER A 43 9.66 2.29 1.58
N ASP A 44 10.42 1.32 1.07
CA ASP A 44 11.14 0.34 1.88
C ASP A 44 12.09 1.03 2.87
N ILE A 45 12.85 2.02 2.39
CA ILE A 45 13.78 2.79 3.24
C ILE A 45 13.00 3.64 4.24
N PHE A 46 11.98 4.36 3.78
CA PHE A 46 11.23 5.29 4.63
C PHE A 46 10.51 4.56 5.76
N TRP A 47 9.77 3.50 5.45
CA TRP A 47 9.00 2.75 6.43
C TRP A 47 9.87 1.92 7.36
N ASN A 48 11.04 1.45 6.90
CA ASN A 48 12.04 0.85 7.79
C ASN A 48 12.54 1.85 8.84
N LEU A 49 12.90 3.07 8.42
CA LEU A 49 13.38 4.10 9.33
C LEU A 49 12.28 4.58 10.30
N VAL A 50 11.06 4.81 9.80
CA VAL A 50 9.91 5.19 10.64
C VAL A 50 9.62 4.13 11.71
N GLY A 51 9.69 2.85 11.35
CA GLY A 51 9.40 1.75 12.28
C GLY A 51 10.51 1.48 13.29
N ALA A 52 11.78 1.67 12.93
CA ALA A 52 12.91 1.24 13.75
C ALA A 52 13.74 2.37 14.37
N ASN A 53 13.80 3.54 13.74
CA ASN A 53 14.68 4.65 14.14
C ASN A 53 14.11 6.00 13.67
N THR A 54 12.92 6.35 14.17
CA THR A 54 12.23 7.56 13.76
C THR A 54 12.75 8.81 14.48
N ASN A 55 12.28 9.97 14.02
CA ASN A 55 12.50 11.28 14.64
C ASN A 55 11.35 12.21 14.23
N ASP A 56 11.31 13.42 14.79
CA ASP A 56 10.22 14.37 14.53
C ASP A 56 10.04 14.70 13.04
N THR A 57 11.13 14.80 12.28
CA THR A 57 11.09 15.04 10.83
C THR A 57 10.47 13.87 10.07
N LEU A 58 10.85 12.63 10.40
CA LEU A 58 10.29 11.43 9.78
C LEU A 58 8.82 11.25 10.15
N GLN A 59 8.44 11.50 11.41
CA GLN A 59 7.05 11.46 11.85
C GLN A 59 6.18 12.53 11.17
N GLU A 60 6.71 13.73 10.95
CA GLU A 60 5.99 14.76 10.19
C GLU A 60 5.80 14.36 8.73
N LEU A 61 6.83 13.79 8.11
CA LEU A 61 6.75 13.29 6.75
C LEU A 61 5.75 12.11 6.66
N GLU A 62 5.72 11.23 7.65
CA GLU A 62 4.78 10.10 7.72
C GLU A 62 3.33 10.59 7.72
N ARG A 63 3.01 11.62 8.51
CA ARG A 63 1.66 12.22 8.56
C ARG A 63 1.23 12.80 7.20
N LYS A 64 2.18 13.30 6.41
CA LYS A 64 1.92 13.82 5.05
C LYS A 64 1.75 12.68 4.03
N LEU A 65 2.66 11.71 4.06
CA LEU A 65 2.72 10.64 3.07
C LEU A 65 1.64 9.57 3.25
N SER A 66 1.25 9.24 4.47
CA SER A 66 0.28 8.16 4.73
C SER A 66 -1.07 8.35 4.01
N PRO A 67 -1.76 9.50 4.13
CA PRO A 67 -2.98 9.75 3.36
C PRO A 67 -2.71 9.87 1.84
N GLU A 68 -1.56 10.42 1.44
CA GLU A 68 -1.19 10.53 0.02
C GLU A 68 -1.01 9.17 -0.66
N LEU A 69 -0.29 8.25 -0.01
CA LEU A 69 -0.11 6.87 -0.47
C LEU A 69 -1.43 6.11 -0.46
N SER A 70 -2.31 6.34 0.53
CA SER A 70 -3.65 5.75 0.54
C SER A 70 -4.49 6.18 -0.67
N ARG A 71 -4.44 7.47 -1.04
CA ARG A 71 -5.10 7.97 -2.25
C ARG A 71 -4.49 7.37 -3.52
N HIS A 72 -3.16 7.31 -3.59
CA HIS A 72 -2.42 6.70 -4.71
C HIS A 72 -2.83 5.24 -4.93
N HIS A 73 -2.82 4.42 -3.87
CA HIS A 73 -3.25 3.02 -3.95
C HIS A 73 -4.73 2.89 -4.31
N SER A 74 -5.61 3.72 -3.74
CA SER A 74 -7.04 3.69 -4.08
C SER A 74 -7.27 4.01 -5.56
N ALA A 75 -6.57 5.00 -6.11
CA ALA A 75 -6.65 5.35 -7.52
C ALA A 75 -6.27 4.17 -8.45
N ILE A 76 -5.21 3.43 -8.12
CA ILE A 76 -4.78 2.26 -8.89
C ILE A 76 -5.78 1.11 -8.74
N MET A 77 -6.13 0.75 -7.50
CA MET A 77 -6.95 -0.43 -7.21
C MET A 77 -8.41 -0.27 -7.67
N MET A 78 -8.87 0.97 -7.87
CA MET A 78 -10.21 1.29 -8.37
C MET A 78 -10.19 1.74 -9.84
N ASN A 79 -9.04 1.71 -10.53
CA ASN A 79 -8.94 2.05 -11.94
C ASN A 79 -9.73 1.03 -12.79
N ARG A 80 -10.79 1.51 -13.46
CA ARG A 80 -11.72 0.66 -14.21
C ARG A 80 -11.08 0.00 -15.43
N SER A 81 -10.26 0.74 -16.18
CA SER A 81 -9.57 0.22 -17.37
C SER A 81 -8.60 -0.89 -16.97
N LEU A 82 -7.80 -0.63 -15.94
CA LEU A 82 -6.86 -1.61 -15.41
C LEU A 82 -7.55 -2.87 -14.89
N PHE A 83 -8.59 -2.70 -14.06
CA PHE A 83 -9.32 -3.86 -13.53
C PHE A 83 -10.02 -4.64 -14.64
N GLY A 84 -10.52 -3.97 -15.68
CA GLY A 84 -11.11 -4.63 -16.85
C GLY A 84 -10.14 -5.62 -17.50
N ARG A 85 -8.87 -5.25 -17.66
CA ARG A 85 -7.82 -6.15 -18.17
C ARG A 85 -7.59 -7.36 -17.26
N ILE A 86 -7.48 -7.12 -15.95
CA ILE A 86 -7.27 -8.17 -14.94
C ILE A 86 -8.47 -9.12 -14.86
N ASP A 87 -9.71 -8.60 -14.90
CA ASP A 87 -10.94 -9.40 -14.85
C ASP A 87 -11.09 -10.26 -16.10
N ALA A 88 -10.73 -9.75 -17.28
CA ALA A 88 -10.72 -10.53 -18.52
C ALA A 88 -9.76 -11.73 -18.42
N LEU A 89 -8.53 -11.53 -17.95
CA LEU A 89 -7.58 -12.61 -17.70
C LEU A 89 -8.11 -13.61 -16.68
N TYR A 90 -8.62 -13.13 -15.55
CA TYR A 90 -9.11 -14.00 -14.48
C TYR A 90 -10.29 -14.86 -14.93
N ARG A 91 -11.21 -14.32 -15.73
CA ARG A 91 -12.36 -15.06 -16.28
C ARG A 91 -11.95 -16.15 -17.27
N ASN A 92 -10.88 -15.91 -18.02
CA ASN A 92 -10.36 -16.83 -19.03
C ASN A 92 -9.16 -17.67 -18.54
N ARG A 93 -8.81 -17.61 -17.24
CA ARG A 93 -7.57 -18.17 -16.70
C ARG A 93 -7.33 -19.65 -17.05
N GLU A 94 -8.38 -20.46 -17.12
CA GLU A 94 -8.28 -21.89 -17.44
C GLU A 94 -7.80 -22.15 -18.88
N SER A 95 -8.01 -21.19 -19.79
CA SER A 95 -7.58 -21.30 -21.20
C SER A 95 -6.23 -20.63 -21.48
N LEU A 96 -5.63 -19.96 -20.51
CA LEU A 96 -4.38 -19.21 -20.69
C LEU A 96 -3.12 -20.11 -20.67
N GLY A 97 -3.25 -21.37 -20.26
CA GLY A 97 -2.11 -22.29 -20.18
C GLY A 97 -1.02 -21.86 -19.19
N LEU A 98 -1.40 -21.08 -18.17
CA LEU A 98 -0.49 -20.61 -17.13
C LEU A 98 -0.01 -21.78 -16.26
N ASP A 99 1.24 -21.69 -15.79
CA ASP A 99 1.71 -22.59 -14.75
C ASP A 99 1.02 -22.29 -13.40
N ALA A 100 1.34 -23.10 -12.39
CA ALA A 100 0.72 -23.00 -11.07
C ALA A 100 1.02 -21.65 -10.38
N GLU A 101 2.21 -21.08 -10.59
CA GLU A 101 2.63 -19.84 -9.96
C GLU A 101 1.93 -18.65 -10.62
N ALA A 102 2.00 -18.53 -11.94
CA ALA A 102 1.32 -17.49 -12.70
C ALA A 102 -0.21 -17.51 -12.47
N SER A 103 -0.81 -18.70 -12.42
CA SER A 103 -2.22 -18.87 -12.08
C SER A 103 -2.54 -18.30 -10.68
N ARG A 104 -1.67 -18.57 -9.71
CA ARG A 104 -1.83 -18.08 -8.34
C ARG A 104 -1.64 -16.57 -8.23
N VAL A 105 -0.67 -16.00 -8.92
CA VAL A 105 -0.44 -14.54 -8.96
C VAL A 105 -1.65 -13.83 -9.55
N LEU A 106 -2.18 -14.32 -10.68
CA LEU A 106 -3.40 -13.77 -11.28
C LEU A 106 -4.60 -13.81 -10.31
N GLU A 107 -4.81 -14.94 -9.63
CA GLU A 107 -5.88 -15.09 -8.64
C GLU A 107 -5.74 -14.09 -7.48
N LEU A 108 -4.54 -13.98 -6.91
CA LEU A 108 -4.26 -13.07 -5.80
C LEU A 108 -4.42 -11.61 -6.22
N LYS A 109 -3.92 -11.24 -7.41
CA LYS A 109 -4.06 -9.89 -7.95
C LYS A 109 -5.53 -9.53 -8.13
N TRP A 110 -6.30 -10.39 -8.80
CA TRP A 110 -7.73 -10.17 -9.00
C TRP A 110 -8.48 -10.04 -7.67
N LYS A 111 -8.23 -10.93 -6.70
CA LYS A 111 -8.83 -10.87 -5.37
C LYS A 111 -8.49 -9.57 -4.63
N SER A 112 -7.25 -9.10 -4.76
CA SER A 112 -6.81 -7.84 -4.16
C SER A 112 -7.63 -6.67 -4.71
N PHE A 113 -7.75 -6.55 -6.04
CA PHE A 113 -8.57 -5.51 -6.69
C PHE A 113 -10.04 -5.57 -6.24
N VAL A 114 -10.64 -6.76 -6.21
CA VAL A 114 -12.03 -6.92 -5.76
C VAL A 114 -12.20 -6.48 -4.31
N ARG A 115 -11.29 -6.90 -3.40
CA ARG A 115 -11.33 -6.51 -1.98
C ARG A 115 -11.09 -5.01 -1.77
N SER A 116 -10.34 -4.38 -2.66
CA SER A 116 -10.09 -2.93 -2.66
C SER A 116 -11.21 -2.12 -3.34
N GLY A 117 -12.29 -2.76 -3.79
CA GLY A 117 -13.47 -2.06 -4.31
C GLY A 117 -13.49 -1.85 -5.83
N ALA A 118 -12.67 -2.57 -6.61
CA ALA A 118 -12.68 -2.43 -8.07
C ALA A 118 -14.04 -2.73 -8.73
N LYS A 119 -14.89 -3.54 -8.07
CA LYS A 119 -16.25 -3.89 -8.53
C LYS A 119 -17.37 -2.96 -8.02
N LEU A 120 -17.02 -1.95 -7.22
CA LEU A 120 -18.01 -0.99 -6.71
C LEU A 120 -18.42 0.03 -7.80
N ASN A 121 -19.58 0.66 -7.59
CA ASN A 121 -19.96 1.82 -8.38
C ASN A 121 -19.10 3.05 -7.97
N GLU A 122 -19.17 4.12 -8.73
CA GLU A 122 -18.31 5.30 -8.53
C GLU A 122 -18.52 5.99 -7.17
N SER A 123 -19.77 6.08 -6.69
CA SER A 123 -20.05 6.69 -5.38
C SER A 123 -19.48 5.87 -4.24
N ASP A 124 -19.61 4.54 -4.31
CA ASP A 124 -19.10 3.62 -3.29
C ASP A 124 -17.57 3.55 -3.32
N GLN A 125 -16.95 3.63 -4.51
CA GLN A 125 -15.49 3.77 -4.65
C GLN A 125 -14.98 5.06 -4.00
N THR A 126 -15.67 6.17 -4.26
CA THR A 126 -15.33 7.48 -3.66
C THR A 126 -15.42 7.42 -2.14
N GLN A 127 -16.50 6.81 -1.62
CA GLN A 127 -16.68 6.64 -0.18
C GLN A 127 -15.59 5.74 0.43
N LEU A 128 -15.28 4.60 -0.22
CA LEU A 128 -14.26 3.68 0.27
C LEU A 128 -12.86 4.33 0.25
N ALA A 129 -12.53 5.10 -0.79
CA ALA A 129 -11.27 5.83 -0.87
C ALA A 129 -11.13 6.85 0.29
N ALA A 130 -12.19 7.59 0.59
CA ALA A 130 -12.21 8.52 1.72
C ALA A 130 -12.07 7.82 3.07
N ILE A 131 -12.68 6.63 3.23
CA ILE A 131 -12.51 5.80 4.43
C ILE A 131 -11.06 5.34 4.56
N ASN A 132 -10.45 4.82 3.49
CA ASN A 132 -9.07 4.35 3.50
C ASN A 132 -8.10 5.47 3.87
N GLU A 133 -8.26 6.66 3.29
CA GLU A 133 -7.44 7.83 3.60
C GLU A 133 -7.56 8.25 5.07
N ARG A 134 -8.78 8.26 5.60
CA ARG A 134 -9.01 8.56 7.02
C ARG A 134 -8.39 7.50 7.93
N LEU A 135 -8.51 6.22 7.58
CA LEU A 135 -7.89 5.12 8.33
C LEU A 135 -6.37 5.22 8.32
N ALA A 136 -5.75 5.54 7.19
CA ALA A 136 -4.31 5.77 7.10
C ALA A 136 -3.87 6.91 8.04
N THR A 137 -4.60 8.02 8.02
CA THR A 137 -4.34 9.16 8.92
C THR A 137 -4.46 8.78 10.39
N LEU A 138 -5.52 8.05 10.77
CA LEU A 138 -5.76 7.63 12.14
C LEU A 138 -4.73 6.59 12.62
N GLY A 139 -4.34 5.65 11.75
CA GLY A 139 -3.31 4.65 12.05
C GLY A 139 -1.97 5.31 12.37
N THR A 140 -1.52 6.25 11.54
CA THR A 140 -0.30 7.02 11.80
C THR A 140 -0.39 7.79 13.11
N ALA A 141 -1.51 8.49 13.36
CA ALA A 141 -1.69 9.24 14.60
C ALA A 141 -1.66 8.32 15.84
N PHE A 142 -2.30 7.15 15.76
CA PHE A 142 -2.28 6.16 16.83
C PHE A 142 -0.85 5.67 17.13
N SER A 143 -0.11 5.23 16.10
CA SER A 143 1.26 4.74 16.27
C SER A 143 2.19 5.80 16.90
N GLN A 144 2.07 7.06 16.47
CA GLN A 144 2.88 8.15 17.02
C GLN A 144 2.48 8.52 18.46
N ASN A 145 1.19 8.44 18.80
CA ASN A 145 0.74 8.64 20.17
C ASN A 145 1.28 7.57 21.11
N VAL A 146 1.27 6.29 20.69
CA VAL A 146 1.84 5.19 21.49
C VAL A 146 3.34 5.39 21.69
N LEU A 147 4.08 5.74 20.63
CA LEU A 147 5.52 6.00 20.75
C LEU A 147 5.82 7.16 21.72
N ALA A 148 5.02 8.23 21.69
CA ALA A 148 5.19 9.35 22.60
C ALA A 148 4.92 8.97 24.06
N ASP A 149 3.86 8.20 24.31
CA ASP A 149 3.50 7.72 25.66
C ASP A 149 4.58 6.82 26.26
N GLU A 150 5.05 5.85 25.48
CA GLU A 150 6.10 4.90 25.91
C GLU A 150 7.47 5.57 26.10
N ARG A 151 7.81 6.58 25.28
CA ARG A 151 9.10 7.29 25.39
C ARG A 151 9.19 8.10 26.68
N ASP A 152 8.07 8.73 27.08
CA ASP A 152 8.06 9.66 28.20
C ASP A 152 7.80 8.96 29.55
N TYR A 153 7.35 7.70 29.52
CA TYR A 153 7.15 6.90 30.72
C TYR A 153 8.48 6.49 31.37
N ALA A 154 8.64 6.84 32.64
CA ALA A 154 9.72 6.34 33.49
C ALA A 154 9.16 5.96 34.86
N LEU A 155 9.45 4.74 35.32
CA LEU A 155 9.21 4.34 36.69
C LEU A 155 10.44 4.72 37.53
N VAL A 156 10.32 5.80 38.30
CA VAL A 156 11.37 6.23 39.23
C VAL A 156 11.35 5.31 40.45
N LEU A 157 12.47 4.63 40.70
CA LEU A 157 12.68 3.80 41.89
C LEU A 157 13.58 4.59 42.84
N GLU A 158 13.13 4.83 44.06
CA GLU A 158 13.80 5.76 44.99
C GLU A 158 14.69 5.04 46.00
N THR A 159 14.41 3.76 46.26
CA THR A 159 15.08 2.97 47.29
C THR A 159 15.66 1.68 46.75
N ASN A 160 16.63 1.11 47.47
CA ASN A 160 17.14 -0.23 47.16
C ASN A 160 16.10 -1.33 47.37
N GLU A 161 15.07 -1.08 48.20
CA GLU A 161 13.97 -2.02 48.42
C GLU A 161 13.04 -2.11 47.20
N ASP A 162 12.86 -1.01 46.46
CA ASP A 162 12.10 -0.99 45.19
C ASP A 162 12.74 -1.87 44.11
N LEU A 163 14.03 -2.21 44.26
CA LEU A 163 14.78 -3.10 43.38
C LEU A 163 14.75 -4.56 43.83
N ALA A 164 14.10 -4.89 44.95
CA ALA A 164 14.12 -6.23 45.52
C ALA A 164 13.56 -7.28 44.52
N GLY A 165 14.38 -8.28 44.21
CA GLY A 165 14.03 -9.37 43.30
C GLY A 165 14.38 -9.13 41.82
N LEU A 166 14.88 -7.95 41.46
CA LEU A 166 15.56 -7.74 40.19
C LEU A 166 16.97 -8.39 40.25
N PRO A 167 17.43 -9.04 39.16
CA PRO A 167 18.73 -9.73 39.12
C PRO A 167 19.94 -8.80 39.20
#